data_AF-A0A5R8ZBK7-F1
#
_entry.id   AF-A0A5R8ZBK7-F1
#
_cell.length_a   1.000
_cell.length_b   1.000
_cell.length_c   1.000
_cell.angle_alpha   90.00
_cell.angle_beta   90.00
_cell.angle_gamma   90.00
#
_symmetry.space_group_name_H-M   'P 1'
#
loop_
_entity.id
_entity.type
_entity.pdbx_description
1 polymer ?
#
loop_
_entity_poly.entity_id
_entity_poly.type
_entity_poly.pdbx_seq_one_letter_code
_entity_poly.pdbx_strand_id
1 'polypeptide(L)'
;MFKIVHLVTGVAALLLSLIPSLRTDATPLLQQPEAVYLTLLGLLNLLLAPALPLYYKGMRQQLQRAASILLVAAVILQTITLLARPELGNLPALACAALATALHIAAGLARSARKPRTSQGTAPEGGKRDTGTVKWFNTSKGFGFISRDSGDDIFVHFRAIRGEGHRVLVEGQRVEFSVMHRDKGLQAEDVVAVSRR
;
A
#
# COMPACT_ATOMS: atom_id res chain seq x y z
N MET A 1 6.82 5.77 -7.27
CA MET A 1 6.81 7.14 -7.82
C MET A 1 5.91 8.08 -7.01
N PHE A 2 4.61 7.80 -6.82
CA PHE A 2 3.68 8.72 -6.11
C PHE A 2 4.10 9.15 -4.70
N LYS A 3 4.78 8.28 -3.93
CA LYS A 3 5.30 8.64 -2.60
C LYS A 3 6.28 9.81 -2.64
N ILE A 4 7.18 9.82 -3.63
CA ILE A 4 8.18 10.88 -3.80
C ILE A 4 7.46 12.16 -4.23
N VAL A 5 6.47 12.07 -5.12
CA VAL A 5 5.66 13.22 -5.53
C VAL A 5 4.97 13.86 -4.33
N HIS A 6 4.22 13.10 -3.52
CA HIS A 6 3.56 13.65 -2.33
C HIS A 6 4.55 14.19 -1.29
N LEU A 7 5.70 13.53 -1.10
CA LEU A 7 6.75 14.03 -0.22
C LEU A 7 7.28 15.39 -0.69
N VAL A 8 7.69 15.49 -1.95
CA VAL A 8 8.26 16.72 -2.54
C VAL A 8 7.22 17.84 -2.57
N THR A 9 6.00 17.55 -3.03
CA THR A 9 4.89 18.50 -3.06
C THR A 9 4.54 18.99 -1.65
N GLY A 10 4.51 18.09 -0.66
CA GLY A 10 4.22 18.44 0.73
C GLY A 10 5.27 19.36 1.33
N VAL A 11 6.57 19.02 1.19
CA VAL A 11 7.67 19.87 1.66
C VAL A 11 7.68 21.22 0.95
N ALA A 12 7.51 21.24 -0.37
CA ALA A 12 7.47 22.49 -1.13
C ALA A 12 6.33 23.40 -0.67
N ALA A 13 5.13 22.85 -0.46
CA ALA A 13 3.99 23.62 0.05
C ALA A 13 4.27 24.26 1.42
N LEU A 14 4.90 23.51 2.34
CA LEU A 14 5.28 24.05 3.65
C LEU A 14 6.26 25.22 3.52
N LEU A 15 7.30 25.07 2.70
CA LEU A 15 8.29 26.13 2.47
C LEU A 15 7.65 27.37 1.83
N LEU A 16 6.82 27.17 0.80
CA LEU A 16 6.14 28.26 0.11
C LEU A 16 5.13 28.97 1.02
N SER A 17 4.50 28.26 1.96
CA SER A 17 3.55 28.87 2.91
C SER A 17 4.21 29.87 3.88
N LEU A 18 5.54 29.81 4.05
CA LEU A 18 6.27 30.74 4.91
C LEU A 18 6.62 32.06 4.21
N ILE A 19 6.57 32.12 2.87
CA ILE A 19 6.96 33.30 2.08
C ILE A 19 6.26 34.59 2.55
N PRO A 20 4.94 34.62 2.80
CA PRO A 20 4.29 35.86 3.23
C PRO A 20 4.73 36.33 4.61
N SER A 21 5.18 35.42 5.48
CA SER A 21 5.69 35.74 6.83
C SER A 21 7.08 36.37 6.80
N LEU A 22 7.80 36.31 5.66
CA LEU A 22 9.11 36.94 5.50
C LEU A 22 9.03 38.41 5.06
N ARG A 23 7.82 38.93 4.83
CA ARG A 23 7.60 40.33 4.44
C ARG A 23 7.72 41.24 5.66
N THR A 24 8.19 42.48 5.47
CA THR A 24 8.37 43.48 6.54
C THR A 24 7.07 43.82 7.26
N ASP A 25 5.95 43.82 6.53
CA ASP A 25 4.61 44.15 7.05
C ASP A 25 3.77 42.90 7.29
N ALA A 26 4.40 41.76 7.56
CA ALA A 26 3.71 40.49 7.69
C ALA A 26 2.84 40.44 8.96
N THR A 27 1.59 40.01 8.78
CA THR A 27 0.75 39.54 9.87
C THR A 27 1.18 38.13 10.33
N PRO A 28 0.85 37.70 11.56
CA PRO A 28 1.11 36.33 12.00
C PRO A 28 0.53 35.28 11.05
N LEU A 29 1.23 34.15 10.85
CA LEU A 29 0.85 33.09 9.91
C LEU A 29 -0.61 32.63 10.06
N LEU A 30 -1.10 32.47 11.30
CA LEU A 30 -2.48 32.03 11.57
C LEU A 30 -3.54 33.03 11.08
N GLN A 31 -3.18 34.29 10.87
CA GLN A 31 -4.06 35.32 10.34
C GLN A 31 -3.98 35.42 8.80
N GLN A 32 -3.15 34.58 8.16
CA GLN A 32 -2.97 34.55 6.72
C GLN A 32 -3.68 33.30 6.14
N PRO A 33 -4.95 33.41 5.72
CA PRO A 33 -5.75 32.24 5.33
C PRO A 33 -5.10 31.44 4.20
N GLU A 34 -4.57 32.12 3.19
CA GLU A 34 -3.91 31.50 2.03
C GLU A 34 -2.69 30.66 2.42
N ALA A 35 -1.89 31.18 3.36
CA ALA A 35 -0.70 30.50 3.86
C ALA A 35 -1.11 29.29 4.70
N VAL A 36 -2.08 29.44 5.60
CA VAL A 36 -2.63 28.36 6.43
C VAL A 36 -3.17 27.23 5.57
N TYR A 37 -3.95 27.52 4.53
CA TYR A 37 -4.46 26.49 3.63
C TYR A 37 -3.34 25.76 2.89
N LEU A 38 -2.31 26.48 2.41
CA LEU A 38 -1.16 25.83 1.77
C LEU A 38 -0.38 24.95 2.75
N THR A 39 -0.22 25.38 4.02
CA THR A 39 0.39 24.58 5.08
C THR A 39 -0.41 23.29 5.33
N LEU A 40 -1.73 23.40 5.47
CA LEU A 40 -2.61 22.24 5.70
C LEU A 40 -2.57 21.25 4.53
N LEU A 41 -2.59 21.76 3.28
CA LEU A 41 -2.46 20.91 2.09
C LEU A 41 -1.08 20.24 2.00
N GLY A 42 -0.02 20.94 2.42
CA GLY A 42 1.34 20.39 2.53
C GLY A 42 1.40 19.24 3.53
N LEU A 43 0.85 19.44 4.73
CA LEU A 43 0.76 18.40 5.77
C LEU A 43 -0.07 17.21 5.30
N LEU A 44 -1.19 17.44 4.62
CA LEU A 44 -2.04 16.38 4.08
C LEU A 44 -1.28 15.50 3.06
N ASN A 45 -0.46 16.12 2.20
CA ASN A 45 0.41 15.39 1.27
C ASN A 45 1.46 14.54 2.00
N LEU A 46 2.10 15.10 3.03
CA LEU A 46 3.09 14.36 3.84
C LEU A 46 2.46 13.21 4.62
N LEU A 47 1.26 13.38 5.14
CA LEU A 47 0.51 12.34 5.84
C LEU A 47 0.14 11.17 4.90
N LEU A 48 -0.19 11.47 3.64
CA LEU A 48 -0.55 10.47 2.65
C LEU A 48 0.65 9.77 2.00
N ALA A 49 1.81 10.44 1.92
CA ALA A 49 3.03 9.88 1.31
C ALA A 49 3.41 8.47 1.83
N PRO A 50 3.42 8.19 3.16
CA PRO A 50 3.66 6.84 3.68
C PRO A 50 2.43 5.95 3.61
N ALA A 51 1.23 6.53 3.68
CA ALA A 51 -0.03 5.81 3.82
C ALA A 51 -0.51 5.17 2.50
N LEU A 52 -0.08 5.66 1.33
CA LEU A 52 -0.44 5.11 0.02
C LEU A 52 0.15 3.70 -0.19
N PRO A 53 -0.65 2.62 -0.05
CA PRO A 53 -0.21 1.26 -0.28
C PRO A 53 -0.10 1.04 -1.79
N LEU A 54 1.12 0.72 -2.25
CA LEU A 54 1.48 0.57 -3.66
C LEU A 54 0.82 -0.63 -4.39
N TYR A 55 -0.17 -1.29 -3.79
CA TYR A 55 -0.60 -2.62 -4.22
C TYR A 55 -2.12 -2.77 -4.31
N TYR A 56 -2.78 -1.83 -4.97
CA TYR A 56 -4.15 -2.04 -5.46
C TYR A 56 -4.09 -2.38 -6.94
N LYS A 57 -4.79 -3.43 -7.37
CA LYS A 57 -5.00 -3.77 -8.79
C LYS A 57 -6.40 -3.28 -9.23
N GLY A 58 -6.54 -2.93 -10.51
CA GLY A 58 -7.82 -2.56 -11.13
C GLY A 58 -8.33 -1.17 -10.75
N MET A 59 -9.66 -0.99 -10.69
CA MET A 59 -10.35 0.30 -10.52
C MET A 59 -9.92 1.09 -9.28
N ARG A 60 -9.53 0.42 -8.18
CA ARG A 60 -9.04 1.08 -6.96
C ARG A 60 -7.69 1.78 -7.17
N GLN A 61 -6.85 1.22 -8.05
CA GLN A 61 -5.59 1.84 -8.42
C GLN A 61 -5.83 3.12 -9.22
N GLN A 62 -6.80 3.12 -10.13
CA GLN A 62 -7.20 4.31 -10.90
C GLN A 62 -7.76 5.40 -9.97
N LEU A 63 -8.61 5.03 -9.02
CA LEU A 63 -9.19 5.96 -8.05
C LEU A 63 -8.13 6.62 -7.18
N GLN A 64 -7.15 5.85 -6.71
CA GLN A 64 -6.04 6.39 -5.93
C GLN A 64 -5.13 7.29 -6.75
N ARG A 65 -4.86 6.96 -8.01
CA ARG A 65 -4.10 7.84 -8.90
C ARG A 65 -4.83 9.16 -9.13
N ALA A 66 -6.13 9.11 -9.41
CA ALA A 66 -6.95 10.31 -9.58
C ALA A 66 -6.96 11.18 -8.31
N ALA A 67 -7.14 10.56 -7.14
CA ALA A 67 -7.07 11.24 -5.85
C ALA A 67 -5.71 11.90 -5.62
N SER A 68 -4.61 11.19 -5.89
CA SER A 68 -3.25 11.73 -5.78
C SER A 68 -3.04 12.93 -6.71
N ILE A 69 -3.52 12.85 -7.96
CA ILE A 69 -3.42 13.95 -8.94
C ILE A 69 -4.21 15.17 -8.47
N LEU A 70 -5.45 14.98 -8.01
CA LEU A 70 -6.30 16.05 -7.49
C LEU A 70 -5.67 16.74 -6.28
N LEU A 71 -5.04 15.98 -5.38
CA LEU A 71 -4.41 16.54 -4.20
C LEU A 71 -3.15 17.36 -4.54
N VAL A 72 -2.36 16.93 -5.52
CA VAL A 72 -1.22 17.72 -6.03
C VAL A 72 -1.73 18.97 -6.75
N ALA A 73 -2.80 18.85 -7.55
CA ALA A 73 -3.43 19.99 -8.21
C ALA A 73 -3.96 21.03 -7.21
N ALA A 74 -4.52 20.60 -6.07
CA ALA A 74 -4.95 21.49 -5.00
C ALA A 74 -3.79 22.35 -4.45
N VAL A 75 -2.61 21.75 -4.25
CA VAL A 75 -1.41 22.48 -3.80
C VAL A 75 -0.97 23.50 -4.86
N ILE A 76 -0.98 23.12 -6.13
CA ILE A 76 -0.62 24.02 -7.23
C ILE A 76 -1.59 25.21 -7.28
N LEU A 77 -2.89 24.96 -7.22
CA LEU A 77 -3.90 26.01 -7.22
C LEU A 77 -3.73 26.95 -6.02
N GLN A 78 -3.56 26.41 -4.81
CA GLN A 78 -3.38 27.21 -3.61
C GLN A 78 -2.09 28.05 -3.66
N THR A 79 -1.03 27.50 -4.25
CA THR A 79 0.22 28.24 -4.47
C THR A 79 0.03 29.40 -5.44
N ILE A 80 -0.76 29.20 -6.51
CA ILE A 80 -1.11 30.26 -7.46
C ILE A 80 -1.95 31.35 -6.79
N THR A 81 -2.94 30.99 -5.96
CA THR A 81 -3.75 31.95 -5.21
C THR A 81 -2.86 32.78 -4.27
N LEU A 82 -1.94 32.12 -3.56
CA LEU A 82 -1.00 32.78 -2.64
C LEU A 82 -0.03 33.75 -3.33
N LEU A 83 0.51 33.38 -4.50
CA LEU A 83 1.63 34.09 -5.11
C LEU A 83 1.27 35.00 -6.30
N ALA A 84 0.21 34.69 -7.04
CA ALA A 84 -0.04 35.30 -8.36
C ALA A 84 -1.44 35.88 -8.53
N ARG A 85 -2.47 35.26 -7.94
CA ARG A 85 -3.88 35.57 -8.24
C ARG A 85 -4.77 35.41 -6.98
N PRO A 86 -4.69 36.32 -5.99
CA PRO A 86 -5.53 36.24 -4.78
C PRO A 86 -7.03 36.30 -5.09
N GLU A 87 -7.41 36.93 -6.22
CA GLU A 87 -8.80 37.04 -6.71
C GLU A 87 -9.47 35.69 -7.03
N LEU A 88 -8.68 34.62 -7.26
CA LEU A 88 -9.23 33.28 -7.50
C LEU A 88 -9.84 32.66 -6.23
N GLY A 89 -9.44 33.15 -5.06
CA GLY A 89 -9.84 32.62 -3.76
C GLY A 89 -9.43 31.16 -3.53
N ASN A 90 -9.84 30.62 -2.39
CA ASN A 90 -9.45 29.28 -1.90
C ASN A 90 -10.37 28.16 -2.36
N LEU A 91 -11.58 28.50 -2.78
CA LEU A 91 -12.64 27.53 -3.09
C LEU A 91 -12.20 26.43 -4.06
N PRO A 92 -11.52 26.70 -5.19
CA PRO A 92 -11.19 25.63 -6.13
C PRO A 92 -10.10 24.69 -5.57
N ALA A 93 -9.13 25.22 -4.81
CA ALA A 93 -8.10 24.40 -4.17
C ALA A 93 -8.72 23.48 -3.10
N LEU A 94 -9.59 24.04 -2.26
CA LEU A 94 -10.30 23.30 -1.21
C LEU A 94 -11.25 22.24 -1.79
N ALA A 95 -11.94 22.54 -2.90
CA ALA A 95 -12.79 21.58 -3.59
C ALA A 95 -11.99 20.38 -4.13
N CYS A 96 -10.84 20.64 -4.77
CA CYS A 96 -9.93 19.58 -5.22
C CYS A 96 -9.41 18.73 -4.06
N ALA A 97 -9.03 19.36 -2.95
CA ALA A 97 -8.54 18.66 -1.77
C ALA A 97 -9.62 17.82 -1.08
N ALA A 98 -10.85 18.35 -0.96
CA ALA A 98 -11.99 17.63 -0.42
C ALA A 98 -12.35 16.41 -1.27
N LEU A 99 -12.40 16.58 -2.59
CA LEU A 99 -12.65 15.48 -3.53
C LEU A 99 -11.55 14.43 -3.45
N ALA A 100 -10.27 14.82 -3.44
CA ALA A 100 -9.15 13.91 -3.30
C ALA A 100 -9.23 13.09 -2.01
N THR A 101 -9.57 13.75 -0.90
CA THR A 101 -9.73 13.10 0.41
C THR A 101 -10.88 12.11 0.40
N ALA A 102 -12.03 12.48 -0.16
CA ALA A 102 -13.18 11.59 -0.32
C ALA A 102 -12.84 10.35 -1.16
N LEU A 103 -12.11 10.53 -2.26
CA LEU A 103 -11.66 9.43 -3.12
C LEU A 103 -10.69 8.49 -2.40
N HIS A 104 -9.77 9.02 -1.58
CA HIS A 104 -8.89 8.20 -0.77
C HIS A 104 -9.63 7.41 0.31
N ILE A 105 -10.61 8.03 0.98
CA ILE A 105 -11.47 7.36 1.95
C ILE A 105 -12.30 6.26 1.26
N ALA A 106 -12.90 6.54 0.11
CA ALA A 106 -13.67 5.55 -0.66
C ALA A 106 -12.79 4.36 -1.10
N ALA A 107 -11.55 4.62 -1.52
CA ALA A 107 -10.60 3.55 -1.85
C ALA A 107 -10.16 2.74 -0.62
N GLY A 108 -10.12 3.36 0.56
CA GLY A 108 -9.68 2.79 1.83
C GLY A 108 -10.74 2.01 2.60
N LEU A 109 -11.97 2.52 2.71
CA LEU A 109 -13.10 1.89 3.41
C LEU A 109 -13.46 0.51 2.82
N ALA A 110 -13.19 0.33 1.54
CA ALA A 110 -13.38 -0.95 0.87
C ALA A 110 -12.37 -2.04 1.31
N ARG A 111 -11.49 -1.76 2.29
CA ARG A 111 -10.71 -2.74 3.07
C ARG A 111 -11.49 -3.34 4.24
N SER A 112 -12.45 -2.60 4.82
CA SER A 112 -13.08 -2.98 6.09
C SER A 112 -14.23 -3.99 5.96
N ALA A 113 -14.75 -4.21 4.75
CA ALA A 113 -15.79 -5.21 4.50
C ALA A 113 -15.25 -6.64 4.31
N ARG A 114 -13.93 -6.86 4.42
CA ARG A 114 -13.37 -8.23 4.46
C ARG A 114 -13.47 -8.75 5.89
N LYS A 115 -14.64 -9.32 6.18
CA LYS A 115 -15.06 -10.11 7.35
C LYS A 115 -13.86 -10.71 8.13
N PRO A 116 -13.80 -10.59 9.47
CA PRO A 116 -12.81 -11.30 10.25
C PRO A 116 -12.95 -12.80 9.98
N ARG A 117 -11.87 -13.44 9.54
CA ARG A 117 -11.81 -14.89 9.39
C ARG A 117 -11.85 -15.50 10.78
N THR A 118 -13.02 -15.95 11.21
CA THR A 118 -13.11 -17.03 12.17
C THR A 118 -12.46 -18.24 11.52
N SER A 119 -11.32 -18.64 12.06
CA SER A 119 -10.69 -19.93 11.84
C SER A 119 -11.64 -21.02 12.34
N GLN A 120 -12.28 -21.75 11.43
CA GLN A 120 -12.76 -23.10 11.71
C GLN A 120 -12.80 -23.88 10.39
N GLY A 121 -12.34 -25.13 10.47
CA GLY A 121 -11.96 -25.94 9.34
C GLY A 121 -13.09 -26.22 8.36
N THR A 122 -12.75 -26.11 7.10
CA THR A 122 -13.26 -26.97 6.05
C THR A 122 -12.16 -26.97 5.00
N ALA A 123 -11.52 -28.12 4.81
CA ALA A 123 -10.52 -28.30 3.78
C ALA A 123 -11.13 -27.84 2.44
N PRO A 124 -10.42 -27.05 1.62
CA PRO A 124 -10.84 -26.86 0.25
C PRO A 124 -10.58 -28.18 -0.48
N GLU A 125 -11.61 -29.02 -0.49
CA GLU A 125 -11.73 -30.14 -1.41
C GLU A 125 -11.76 -29.56 -2.84
N GLY A 126 -10.85 -30.00 -3.70
CA GLY A 126 -10.89 -29.74 -5.14
C GLY A 126 -10.02 -28.62 -5.70
N GLY A 127 -9.11 -28.01 -4.93
CA GLY A 127 -8.03 -27.19 -5.52
C GLY A 127 -6.97 -28.08 -6.16
N LYS A 128 -6.59 -27.84 -7.43
CA LYS A 128 -5.49 -28.54 -8.09
C LYS A 128 -4.23 -28.44 -7.22
N ARG A 129 -3.84 -29.56 -6.60
CA ARG A 129 -2.61 -29.67 -5.82
C ARG A 129 -1.46 -29.98 -6.76
N ASP A 130 -0.36 -29.27 -6.58
CA ASP A 130 0.87 -29.51 -7.30
C ASP A 130 1.83 -30.30 -6.40
N THR A 131 2.70 -31.06 -7.04
CA THR A 131 3.79 -31.77 -6.37
C THR A 131 5.14 -31.14 -6.70
N GLY A 132 6.08 -31.34 -5.78
CA GLY A 132 7.44 -30.86 -5.95
C GLY A 132 8.38 -31.42 -4.89
N THR A 133 9.63 -31.01 -4.99
CA THR A 133 10.71 -31.44 -4.12
C THR A 133 11.27 -30.23 -3.38
N VAL A 134 11.44 -30.35 -2.07
CA VAL A 134 11.99 -29.26 -1.26
C VAL A 134 13.43 -29.01 -1.68
N LYS A 135 13.68 -27.82 -2.23
CA LYS A 135 15.01 -27.42 -2.71
C LYS A 135 15.92 -27.05 -1.56
N TRP A 136 15.38 -26.35 -0.57
CA TRP A 136 16.03 -26.09 0.72
C TRP A 136 15.00 -25.51 1.68
N PHE A 137 15.23 -25.70 2.98
CA PHE A 137 14.42 -25.10 4.03
C PHE A 137 15.31 -24.71 5.22
N ASN A 138 15.20 -23.45 5.65
CA ASN A 138 15.90 -22.97 6.83
C ASN A 138 14.98 -23.05 8.04
N THR A 139 15.21 -24.04 8.90
CA THR A 139 14.41 -24.27 10.12
C THR A 139 14.44 -23.08 11.07
N SER A 140 15.60 -22.45 11.27
CA SER A 140 15.75 -21.31 12.19
C SER A 140 14.98 -20.07 11.72
N LYS A 141 14.91 -19.84 10.40
CA LYS A 141 14.18 -18.72 9.80
C LYS A 141 12.73 -19.06 9.44
N GLY A 142 12.38 -20.35 9.38
CA GLY A 142 11.04 -20.83 9.08
C GLY A 142 10.59 -20.66 7.62
N PHE A 143 11.52 -20.63 6.66
CA PHE A 143 11.17 -20.51 5.24
C PHE A 143 12.13 -21.27 4.32
N GLY A 144 11.66 -21.54 3.10
CA GLY A 144 12.42 -22.26 2.08
C GLY A 144 11.83 -22.13 0.70
N PHE A 145 12.30 -22.99 -0.20
CA PHE A 145 11.79 -23.11 -1.57
C PHE A 145 11.55 -24.58 -1.94
N ILE A 146 10.54 -24.78 -2.78
CA ILE A 146 10.17 -26.07 -3.35
C ILE A 146 10.33 -25.96 -4.86
N SER A 147 11.06 -26.89 -5.47
CA SER A 147 11.13 -27.05 -6.92
C SER A 147 9.86 -27.78 -7.36
N ARG A 148 9.00 -27.13 -8.14
CA ARG A 148 7.80 -27.77 -8.69
C ARG A 148 8.20 -28.76 -9.77
N ASP A 149 7.39 -29.80 -9.96
CA ASP A 149 7.58 -30.69 -11.12
C ASP A 149 7.33 -29.98 -12.45
N SER A 150 6.59 -28.87 -12.43
CA SER A 150 6.38 -28.01 -13.60
C SER A 150 7.61 -27.16 -13.95
N GLY A 151 8.67 -27.16 -13.14
CA GLY A 151 9.96 -26.52 -13.44
C GLY A 151 10.26 -25.22 -12.67
N ASP A 152 9.26 -24.54 -12.12
CA ASP A 152 9.48 -23.28 -11.37
C ASP A 152 9.70 -23.52 -9.88
N ASP A 153 10.55 -22.71 -9.26
CA ASP A 153 10.71 -22.67 -7.80
C ASP A 153 9.58 -21.86 -7.15
N ILE A 154 9.03 -22.36 -6.05
CA ILE A 154 7.99 -21.70 -5.28
C ILE A 154 8.41 -21.50 -3.83
N PHE A 155 8.08 -20.32 -3.28
CA PHE A 155 8.39 -19.98 -1.90
C PHE A 155 7.48 -20.73 -0.92
N VAL A 156 8.01 -21.20 0.21
CA VAL A 156 7.25 -21.82 1.30
C VAL A 156 7.62 -21.23 2.66
N HIS A 157 6.61 -21.05 3.52
CA HIS A 157 6.77 -20.59 4.90
C HIS A 157 6.27 -21.65 5.88
N PHE A 158 6.85 -21.75 7.08
CA PHE A 158 6.53 -22.81 8.05
C PHE A 158 5.03 -22.88 8.40
N ARG A 159 4.34 -21.74 8.37
CA ARG A 159 2.88 -21.67 8.63
C ARG A 159 2.04 -22.42 7.60
N ALA A 160 2.54 -22.57 6.38
CA ALA A 160 1.85 -23.26 5.30
C ALA A 160 1.95 -24.79 5.42
N ILE A 161 2.87 -25.30 6.24
CA ILE A 161 3.07 -26.74 6.43
C ILE A 161 1.99 -27.28 7.38
N ARG A 162 1.28 -28.33 6.96
CA ARG A 162 0.33 -29.05 7.80
C ARG A 162 1.07 -29.89 8.85
N GLY A 163 0.50 -29.95 10.05
CA GLY A 163 1.02 -30.73 11.16
C GLY A 163 0.98 -29.97 12.48
N GLU A 164 1.06 -30.74 13.56
CA GLU A 164 1.19 -30.24 14.92
C GLU A 164 2.67 -30.29 15.36
N GLY A 165 3.11 -29.33 16.18
CA GLY A 165 4.50 -29.24 16.63
C GLY A 165 5.45 -28.54 15.64
N HIS A 166 6.69 -29.04 15.54
CA HIS A 166 7.75 -28.41 14.74
C HIS A 166 7.53 -28.63 13.24
N ARG A 167 7.04 -27.59 12.55
CA ARG A 167 6.73 -27.58 11.12
C ARG A 167 7.98 -27.34 10.28
N VAL A 168 8.70 -28.40 10.00
CA VAL A 168 9.95 -28.37 9.22
C VAL A 168 9.83 -29.19 7.95
N LEU A 169 10.59 -28.79 6.93
CA LEU A 169 10.79 -29.55 5.70
C LEU A 169 12.25 -29.94 5.59
N VAL A 170 12.50 -31.12 5.05
CA VAL A 170 13.85 -31.62 4.78
C VAL A 170 14.18 -31.40 3.31
N GLU A 171 15.42 -31.00 3.00
CA GLU A 171 15.88 -30.92 1.61
C GLU A 171 15.74 -32.27 0.89
N GLY A 172 15.29 -32.24 -0.35
CA GLY A 172 14.98 -33.45 -1.14
C GLY A 172 13.64 -34.11 -0.77
N GLN A 173 12.92 -33.63 0.25
CA GLN A 173 11.63 -34.19 0.65
C GLN A 173 10.57 -33.96 -0.43
N ARG A 174 9.75 -34.99 -0.70
CA ARG A 174 8.62 -34.88 -1.60
C ARG A 174 7.43 -34.25 -0.87
N VAL A 175 6.83 -33.23 -1.49
CA VAL A 175 5.71 -32.49 -0.92
C VAL A 175 4.61 -32.26 -1.94
N GLU A 176 3.40 -32.11 -1.42
CA GLU A 176 2.21 -31.77 -2.17
C GLU A 176 1.57 -30.52 -1.56
N PHE A 177 1.21 -29.54 -2.38
CA PHE A 177 0.77 -28.22 -1.92
C PHE A 177 -0.16 -27.55 -2.93
N SER A 178 -0.82 -26.49 -2.48
CA SER A 178 -1.59 -25.59 -3.34
C SER A 178 -0.75 -24.37 -3.72
N VAL A 179 -0.86 -23.92 -4.97
CA VAL A 179 -0.17 -22.72 -5.45
C VAL A 179 -1.06 -21.50 -5.26
N MET A 180 -0.56 -20.49 -4.56
CA MET A 180 -1.26 -19.21 -4.37
C MET A 180 -0.38 -18.05 -4.85
N HIS A 181 -1.00 -17.07 -5.50
CA HIS A 181 -0.33 -15.83 -5.89
C HIS A 181 -0.42 -14.80 -4.75
N ARG A 182 0.74 -14.34 -4.26
CA ARG A 182 0.90 -13.36 -3.17
C ARG A 182 1.68 -12.13 -3.67
N ASP A 183 1.77 -11.09 -2.83
CA ASP A 183 2.44 -9.83 -3.19
C ASP A 183 3.92 -10.00 -3.60
N LYS A 184 4.58 -11.06 -3.11
CA LYS A 184 6.00 -11.40 -3.38
C LYS A 184 6.19 -12.49 -4.45
N GLY A 185 5.12 -12.89 -5.16
CA GLY A 185 5.16 -13.94 -6.17
C GLY A 185 4.39 -15.19 -5.77
N LEU A 186 4.72 -16.33 -6.40
CA LEU A 186 4.08 -17.62 -6.13
C LEU A 186 4.52 -18.15 -4.76
N GLN A 187 3.55 -18.63 -3.98
CA GLN A 187 3.76 -19.21 -2.66
C GLN A 187 2.99 -20.53 -2.53
N ALA A 188 3.65 -21.53 -1.94
CA ALA A 188 3.04 -22.79 -1.56
C ALA A 188 2.22 -22.60 -0.26
N GLU A 189 0.98 -23.07 -0.31
CA GLU A 189 0.04 -23.10 0.81
C GLU A 189 -0.42 -24.54 1.03
N ASP A 190 -0.81 -24.86 2.26
CA ASP A 190 -1.39 -26.16 2.59
C ASP A 190 -0.45 -27.35 2.30
N VAL A 191 0.83 -27.20 2.62
CA VAL A 191 1.91 -28.13 2.28
C VAL A 191 1.85 -29.39 3.13
N VAL A 192 1.90 -30.54 2.49
CA VAL A 192 1.91 -31.86 3.11
C VAL A 192 3.10 -32.66 2.61
N ALA A 193 3.80 -33.36 3.51
CA ALA A 193 4.83 -34.31 3.13
C ALA A 193 4.20 -35.55 2.50
N VAL A 194 4.66 -35.93 1.31
CA VAL A 194 4.22 -37.16 0.65
C VAL A 194 5.08 -38.30 1.16
N SER A 195 4.54 -39.11 2.07
CA SER A 195 5.18 -40.36 2.46
C SER A 195 5.07 -41.35 1.30
N ARG A 196 6.19 -41.77 0.70
CA ARG A 196 6.20 -42.93 -0.18
C ARG A 196 5.81 -44.15 0.68
N ARG A 197 4.72 -44.82 0.33
CA ARG A 197 4.43 -46.19 0.80
C ARG A 197 5.25 -47.19 0.00
#